data_AF-A0A3M2BAG2-F1
#
_entry.id   AF-A0A3M2BAG2-F1
#
_cell.length_a   1.000
_cell.length_b   1.000
_cell.length_c   1.000
_cell.angle_alpha   90.00
_cell.angle_beta   90.00
_cell.angle_gamma   90.00
#
_symmetry.space_group_name_H-M   'P 1'
#
loop_
_entity.id
_entity.type
_entity.pdbx_description
1 polymer ?
#
loop_
_entity_poly.entity_id
_entity_poly.type
_entity_poly.pdbx_seq_one_letter_code
_entity_poly.pdbx_strand_id
1 'polypeptide(L)'
;MRRMLDDPKADAFIENFAGQWLQLRNLQALEIDRRKYPLYDDDLRRSMVREAELFFGDVVRNDHRISAFIDSPYTYIDGRLAALYGIEGVEGDEFRRVNFGDSSVRGGVLAMGAVLTVTSNPTRTSPVKRGLFVLEEILGNPPPPPPPDIPPLEQVVSENSKRMSLREQLSAHLTDPVCASCHRRMDPIGLAMENFDAIGAWRDSDAGMPIDASGELPGGIVFEGPEGLKQILLAREESFVENLTRKLMTYALGRGMEPFDRPTVYRIARQAEQAGGRFSAIIEGIVLSETFRTCRGRTRDD
;
A
#
# COMPACT_ATOMS: atom_id res chain seq x y z
N MET A 1 -22.03 9.98 -14.38
CA MET A 1 -20.81 9.47 -13.71
C MET A 1 -20.06 8.46 -14.57
N ARG A 2 -20.66 7.31 -14.98
CA ARG A 2 -20.00 6.32 -15.86
C ARG A 2 -19.31 6.94 -17.10
N ARG A 3 -20.03 7.76 -17.88
CA ARG A 3 -19.46 8.52 -19.02
C ARG A 3 -18.24 9.39 -18.68
N MET A 4 -18.08 9.86 -17.44
CA MET A 4 -16.91 10.65 -17.02
C MET A 4 -15.73 9.77 -16.60
N LEU A 5 -15.98 8.56 -16.07
CA LEU A 5 -14.94 7.59 -15.72
C LEU A 5 -14.39 6.87 -16.98
N ASP A 6 -15.17 6.85 -18.06
CA ASP A 6 -14.77 6.31 -19.36
C ASP A 6 -14.07 7.35 -20.26
N ASP A 7 -13.98 8.61 -19.84
CA ASP A 7 -13.33 9.70 -20.60
C ASP A 7 -11.80 9.63 -20.43
N PRO A 8 -10.97 9.94 -21.45
CA PRO A 8 -9.51 10.01 -21.31
C PRO A 8 -9.02 10.92 -20.16
N LYS A 9 -9.82 11.91 -19.74
CA LYS A 9 -9.52 12.72 -18.55
C LYS A 9 -9.55 11.93 -17.25
N ALA A 10 -10.22 10.78 -17.20
CA ALA A 10 -10.16 9.86 -16.07
C ALA A 10 -8.78 9.20 -15.93
N ASP A 11 -8.00 9.10 -17.01
CA ASP A 11 -6.62 8.61 -16.96
C ASP A 11 -5.76 9.51 -16.08
N ALA A 12 -5.94 10.84 -16.21
CA ALA A 12 -5.28 11.79 -15.33
C ALA A 12 -5.69 11.59 -13.85
N PHE A 13 -6.95 11.25 -13.55
CA PHE A 13 -7.36 10.91 -12.18
C PHE A 13 -6.66 9.64 -11.69
N ILE A 14 -6.63 8.59 -12.51
CA ILE A 14 -6.00 7.30 -12.18
C ILE A 14 -4.52 7.51 -11.89
N GLU A 15 -3.77 8.15 -12.80
CA GLU A 15 -2.34 8.41 -12.65
C GLU A 15 -2.05 9.30 -11.42
N ASN A 16 -2.84 10.37 -11.24
CA ASN A 16 -2.58 11.32 -10.16
C ASN A 16 -2.96 10.76 -8.79
N PHE A 17 -4.13 10.14 -8.66
CA PHE A 17 -4.59 9.61 -7.38
C PHE A 17 -3.82 8.35 -6.99
N ALA A 18 -3.68 7.36 -7.89
CA ALA A 18 -2.93 6.14 -7.59
C ALA A 18 -1.45 6.47 -7.29
N GLY A 19 -0.86 7.40 -8.05
CA GLY A 19 0.51 7.84 -7.81
C GLY A 19 0.74 8.54 -6.47
N GLN A 20 -0.27 9.21 -5.92
CA GLN A 20 -0.22 9.81 -4.57
C GLN A 20 -0.53 8.79 -3.48
N TRP A 21 -1.65 8.07 -3.61
CA TRP A 21 -2.12 7.10 -2.63
C TRP A 21 -1.10 5.98 -2.40
N LEU A 22 -0.57 5.40 -3.48
CA LEU A 22 0.43 4.33 -3.41
C LEU A 22 1.86 4.87 -3.35
N GLN A 23 2.03 6.19 -3.23
CA GLN A 23 3.33 6.87 -3.14
C GLN A 23 4.27 6.61 -4.33
N LEU A 24 3.75 6.19 -5.48
CA LEU A 24 4.52 5.75 -6.66
C LEU A 24 5.51 6.80 -7.17
N ARG A 25 5.20 8.09 -6.98
CA ARG A 25 6.07 9.21 -7.38
C ARG A 25 7.42 9.18 -6.68
N ASN A 26 7.48 8.63 -5.46
CA ASN A 26 8.69 8.56 -4.67
C ASN A 26 9.68 7.50 -5.22
N LEU A 27 9.23 6.57 -6.08
CA LEU A 27 10.10 5.57 -6.70
C LEU A 27 11.21 6.20 -7.54
N GLN A 28 10.97 7.38 -8.14
CA GLN A 28 12.00 8.06 -8.93
C GLN A 28 13.16 8.57 -8.07
N ALA A 29 12.90 8.90 -6.80
CA ALA A 29 13.91 9.41 -5.87
C ALA A 29 14.64 8.29 -5.10
N LEU A 30 14.21 7.03 -5.24
CA LEU A 30 14.76 5.91 -4.49
C LEU A 30 15.95 5.29 -5.24
N GLU A 31 17.13 5.36 -4.64
CA GLU A 31 18.35 4.78 -5.20
C GLU A 31 18.55 3.34 -4.71
N ILE A 32 17.83 2.38 -5.30
CA ILE A 32 18.04 0.95 -5.01
C ILE A 32 19.44 0.51 -5.45
N ASP A 33 20.13 -0.23 -4.58
CA ASP A 33 21.44 -0.80 -4.87
C ASP A 33 21.33 -1.91 -5.93
N ARG A 34 21.62 -1.54 -7.19
CA ARG A 34 21.58 -2.44 -8.34
C ARG A 34 22.59 -3.59 -8.26
N ARG A 35 23.62 -3.52 -7.41
CA ARG A 35 24.52 -4.67 -7.17
C ARG A 35 23.83 -5.75 -6.36
N LYS A 36 22.96 -5.35 -5.42
CA LYS A 36 22.17 -6.26 -4.59
C LYS A 36 20.88 -6.70 -5.30
N TYR A 37 20.25 -5.79 -6.07
CA TYR A 37 19.01 -6.04 -6.78
C TYR A 37 19.20 -5.81 -8.30
N PRO A 38 19.84 -6.75 -9.02
CA PRO A 38 20.26 -6.54 -10.41
C PRO A 38 19.09 -6.45 -11.41
N LEU A 39 17.91 -6.96 -11.05
CA LEU A 39 16.70 -6.78 -11.86
C LEU A 39 16.17 -5.34 -11.82
N TYR A 40 16.59 -4.53 -10.85
CA TYR A 40 16.09 -3.18 -10.69
C TYR A 40 16.78 -2.19 -11.63
N ASP A 41 16.04 -1.79 -12.66
CA ASP A 41 16.41 -0.72 -13.58
C ASP A 41 15.24 0.27 -13.79
N ASP A 42 15.47 1.29 -14.60
CA ASP A 42 14.46 2.31 -14.88
C ASP A 42 13.25 1.78 -15.67
N ASP A 43 13.42 0.71 -16.42
CA ASP A 43 12.35 0.06 -17.17
C ASP A 43 11.44 -0.77 -16.24
N LEU A 44 12.02 -1.55 -15.32
CA LEU A 44 11.26 -2.26 -14.30
C LEU A 44 10.51 -1.27 -13.41
N ARG A 45 11.14 -0.17 -13.02
CA ARG A 45 10.47 0.90 -12.26
C ARG A 45 9.28 1.48 -13.02
N ARG A 46 9.42 1.76 -14.32
CA ARG A 46 8.28 2.18 -15.16
C ARG A 46 7.18 1.12 -15.22
N SER A 47 7.58 -0.14 -15.31
CA SER A 47 6.65 -1.27 -15.39
C SER A 47 5.84 -1.41 -14.10
N MET A 48 6.48 -1.30 -12.94
CA MET A 48 5.85 -1.29 -11.61
C MET A 48 4.81 -0.17 -11.46
N VAL A 49 5.12 1.04 -11.93
CA VAL A 49 4.16 2.16 -11.92
C VAL A 49 2.98 1.84 -12.83
N ARG A 50 3.26 1.32 -14.03
CA ARG A 50 2.23 1.01 -15.02
C ARG A 50 1.29 -0.11 -14.57
N GLU A 51 1.78 -1.13 -13.87
CA GLU A 51 0.94 -2.15 -13.23
C GLU A 51 -0.09 -1.51 -12.29
N ALA A 52 0.37 -0.63 -11.39
CA ALA A 52 -0.50 0.00 -10.41
C ALA A 52 -1.56 0.89 -11.07
N GLU A 53 -1.20 1.63 -12.11
CA GLU A 53 -2.15 2.44 -12.90
C GLU A 53 -3.18 1.60 -13.65
N LEU A 54 -2.75 0.53 -14.32
CA LEU A 54 -3.65 -0.37 -15.05
C LEU A 54 -4.60 -1.07 -14.10
N PHE A 55 -4.09 -1.61 -12.99
CA PHE A 55 -4.91 -2.26 -11.97
C PHE A 55 -5.90 -1.30 -11.32
N PHE A 56 -5.45 -0.12 -10.88
CA PHE A 56 -6.34 0.88 -10.32
C PHE A 56 -7.40 1.32 -11.32
N GLY A 57 -6.99 1.60 -12.56
CA GLY A 57 -7.90 1.97 -13.64
C GLY A 57 -8.93 0.89 -13.94
N ASP A 58 -8.57 -0.38 -13.84
CA ASP A 58 -9.50 -1.51 -13.99
C ASP A 58 -10.55 -1.52 -12.87
N VAL A 59 -10.12 -1.38 -11.61
CA VAL A 59 -11.02 -1.27 -10.45
C VAL A 59 -12.02 -0.14 -10.60
N VAL A 60 -11.57 1.02 -11.09
CA VAL A 60 -12.42 2.20 -11.29
C VAL A 60 -13.39 2.01 -12.45
N ARG A 61 -12.90 1.61 -13.64
CA ARG A 61 -13.71 1.56 -14.86
C ARG A 61 -14.70 0.39 -14.85
N ASN A 62 -14.30 -0.75 -14.30
CA ASN A 62 -15.14 -1.94 -14.18
C ASN A 62 -15.90 -2.02 -12.85
N ASP A 63 -15.86 -0.94 -12.06
CA ASP A 63 -16.60 -0.78 -10.81
C ASP A 63 -16.43 -1.99 -9.87
N HIS A 64 -15.19 -2.42 -9.69
CA HIS A 64 -14.88 -3.53 -8.81
C HIS A 64 -15.10 -3.15 -7.34
N ARG A 65 -15.09 -4.17 -6.48
CA ARG A 65 -15.17 -3.96 -5.04
C ARG A 65 -13.88 -3.30 -4.56
N ILE A 66 -14.03 -2.26 -3.74
CA ILE A 66 -13.32 -2.05 -2.48
C ILE A 66 -12.06 -2.88 -2.25
N SER A 67 -12.35 -4.03 -1.66
CA SER A 67 -11.48 -5.11 -1.23
C SER A 67 -10.52 -5.64 -2.31
N ALA A 68 -10.76 -5.42 -3.60
CA ALA A 68 -9.83 -5.81 -4.67
C ALA A 68 -8.44 -5.19 -4.47
N PHE A 69 -8.36 -4.01 -3.87
CA PHE A 69 -7.08 -3.39 -3.54
C PHE A 69 -6.32 -4.12 -2.41
N ILE A 70 -7.01 -4.85 -1.54
CA ILE A 70 -6.37 -5.67 -0.49
C ILE A 70 -6.00 -7.03 -1.08
N ASP A 71 -6.93 -7.66 -1.78
CA ASP A 71 -6.73 -8.97 -2.39
C ASP A 71 -7.48 -9.08 -3.71
N SER A 72 -6.78 -9.49 -4.76
CA SER A 72 -7.29 -9.60 -6.12
C SER A 72 -6.72 -10.84 -6.78
N PRO A 73 -7.54 -11.63 -7.52
CA PRO A 73 -7.08 -12.82 -8.22
C PRO A 73 -6.36 -12.49 -9.53
N TYR A 74 -6.05 -11.21 -9.81
CA TYR A 74 -5.37 -10.80 -11.03
C TYR A 74 -4.57 -9.52 -10.85
N THR A 75 -3.66 -9.28 -11.80
CA THR A 75 -2.98 -8.00 -12.02
C THR A 75 -2.71 -7.78 -13.52
N TYR A 76 -2.00 -6.70 -13.86
CA TYR A 76 -1.48 -6.41 -15.20
C TYR A 76 0.05 -6.40 -15.17
N ILE A 77 0.69 -7.29 -15.92
CA ILE A 77 2.16 -7.39 -16.00
C ILE A 77 2.65 -7.46 -17.44
N ASP A 78 3.87 -6.97 -17.64
CA ASP A 78 4.71 -7.20 -18.80
C ASP A 78 5.77 -8.29 -18.50
N GLY A 79 6.69 -8.55 -19.43
CA GLY A 79 7.74 -9.55 -19.24
C GLY A 79 8.70 -9.23 -18.08
N ARG A 80 8.94 -7.96 -17.76
CA ARG A 80 9.85 -7.55 -16.68
C ARG A 80 9.25 -7.81 -15.31
N LEU A 81 7.97 -7.45 -15.11
CA LEU A 81 7.26 -7.79 -13.89
C LEU A 81 7.02 -9.29 -13.78
N ALA A 82 6.77 -10.00 -14.89
CA ALA A 82 6.66 -11.44 -14.89
C ALA A 82 7.94 -12.12 -14.38
N ALA A 83 9.12 -11.67 -14.85
CA ALA A 83 10.41 -12.14 -14.37
C ALA A 83 10.62 -11.84 -12.87
N LEU A 84 10.25 -10.63 -12.41
CA LEU A 84 10.32 -10.28 -10.99
C LEU A 84 9.39 -11.13 -10.11
N TYR A 85 8.19 -11.43 -10.62
CA TYR A 85 7.16 -12.14 -9.87
C TYR A 85 7.27 -13.66 -9.96
N GLY A 86 8.14 -14.18 -10.83
CA GLY A 86 8.25 -15.61 -11.09
C GLY A 86 7.05 -16.17 -11.84
N ILE A 87 6.42 -15.38 -12.70
CA ILE A 87 5.27 -15.79 -13.52
C ILE A 87 5.75 -16.14 -14.93
N GLU A 88 5.49 -17.38 -15.35
CA GLU A 88 5.83 -17.86 -16.68
C GLU A 88 4.77 -17.46 -17.73
N GLY A 89 5.16 -17.46 -19.01
CA GLY A 89 4.23 -17.27 -20.14
C GLY A 89 3.89 -15.80 -20.47
N VAL A 90 4.54 -14.83 -19.83
CA VAL A 90 4.44 -13.41 -20.19
C VAL A 90 5.82 -12.88 -20.59
N GLU A 91 5.88 -12.35 -21.80
CA GLU A 91 7.12 -11.89 -22.43
C GLU A 91 6.84 -10.60 -23.23
N GLY A 92 7.89 -9.79 -23.40
CA GLY A 92 7.84 -8.50 -24.11
C GLY A 92 7.31 -7.36 -23.24
N ASP A 93 7.24 -6.17 -23.83
CA ASP A 93 6.87 -4.92 -23.13
C ASP A 93 5.35 -4.70 -23.07
N GLU A 94 4.55 -5.60 -23.65
CA GLU A 94 3.09 -5.49 -23.64
C GLU A 94 2.51 -5.97 -22.32
N PHE A 95 1.74 -5.09 -21.68
CA PHE A 95 0.99 -5.43 -20.47
C PHE A 95 -0.19 -6.34 -20.78
N ARG A 96 -0.32 -7.41 -20.00
CA ARG A 96 -1.42 -8.38 -20.10
C ARG A 96 -2.06 -8.59 -18.74
N ARG A 97 -3.39 -8.76 -18.74
CA ARG A 97 -4.11 -9.19 -17.53
C ARG A 97 -3.75 -10.64 -17.25
N VAL A 98 -3.22 -10.91 -16.07
CA VAL A 98 -2.85 -12.25 -15.61
C VAL A 98 -3.66 -12.59 -14.39
N ASN A 99 -4.35 -13.73 -14.41
CA ASN A 99 -4.99 -14.27 -13.22
C ASN A 99 -3.95 -15.06 -12.41
N PHE A 100 -3.89 -14.79 -11.12
CA PHE A 100 -3.12 -15.57 -10.17
C PHE A 100 -3.82 -16.91 -9.90
N GLY A 101 -3.03 -17.97 -9.70
CA GLY A 101 -3.56 -19.24 -9.19
C GLY A 101 -3.84 -19.18 -7.69
N ASP A 102 -4.62 -20.13 -7.18
CA ASP A 102 -5.08 -20.16 -5.78
C ASP A 102 -3.93 -20.18 -4.74
N SER A 103 -2.73 -20.61 -5.13
CA SER A 103 -1.55 -20.65 -4.28
C SER A 103 -0.66 -19.40 -4.37
N SER A 104 -1.07 -18.38 -5.12
CA SER A 104 -0.25 -17.19 -5.30
C SER A 104 -0.30 -16.28 -4.08
N VAL A 105 0.86 -15.84 -3.64
CA VAL A 105 1.04 -14.79 -2.62
C VAL A 105 0.82 -13.37 -3.17
N ARG A 106 0.60 -13.25 -4.49
CA ARG A 106 0.32 -11.98 -5.17
C ARG A 106 -1.17 -11.61 -5.06
N GLY A 107 -1.52 -10.42 -5.53
CA GLY A 107 -2.88 -9.89 -5.45
C GLY A 107 -2.98 -8.72 -4.48
N GLY A 108 -3.71 -7.69 -4.91
CA GLY A 108 -3.82 -6.43 -4.18
C GLY A 108 -2.54 -5.59 -4.19
N VAL A 109 -2.64 -4.38 -3.65
CA VAL A 109 -1.56 -3.36 -3.72
C VAL A 109 -0.38 -3.69 -2.81
N LEU A 110 -0.58 -4.47 -1.76
CA LEU A 110 0.48 -4.83 -0.81
C LEU A 110 1.48 -5.84 -1.39
N ALA A 111 1.11 -6.56 -2.44
CA ALA A 111 1.98 -7.50 -3.13
C ALA A 111 2.60 -6.93 -4.42
N MET A 112 2.32 -5.65 -4.76
CA MET A 112 2.87 -4.98 -5.94
C MET A 112 4.32 -4.55 -5.70
N GLY A 113 5.19 -4.79 -6.69
CA GLY A 113 6.60 -4.41 -6.66
C GLY A 113 6.81 -2.92 -6.39
N ALA A 114 5.96 -2.05 -6.95
CA ALA A 114 6.00 -0.61 -6.67
C ALA A 114 5.87 -0.29 -5.17
N VAL A 115 4.83 -0.83 -4.52
CA VAL A 115 4.54 -0.58 -3.10
C VAL A 115 5.63 -1.19 -2.21
N LEU A 116 6.05 -2.42 -2.53
CA LEU A 116 7.12 -3.10 -1.81
C LEU A 116 8.47 -2.37 -1.93
N THR A 117 8.72 -1.72 -3.07
CA THR A 117 9.93 -0.94 -3.35
C THR A 117 9.90 0.40 -2.62
N VAL A 118 8.83 1.19 -2.76
CA VAL A 118 8.75 2.52 -2.14
C VAL A 118 8.77 2.46 -0.61
N THR A 119 8.32 1.34 -0.04
CA THR A 119 8.36 1.05 1.40
C THR A 119 9.64 0.35 1.85
N SER A 120 10.70 0.33 1.04
CA SER A 120 12.00 -0.26 1.37
C SER A 120 13.11 0.80 1.50
N ASN A 121 14.32 0.33 1.84
CA ASN A 121 15.56 1.12 1.83
C ASN A 121 16.42 0.70 0.62
N PRO A 122 17.38 1.54 0.18
CA PRO A 122 18.30 1.24 -0.93
C PRO A 122 18.89 -0.18 -0.94
N THR A 123 19.27 -0.69 0.23
CA THR A 123 20.02 -1.95 0.36
C THR A 123 19.24 -3.06 1.06
N ARG A 124 17.99 -2.82 1.51
CA ARG A 124 17.20 -3.80 2.28
C ARG A 124 15.72 -3.43 2.38
N THR A 125 14.92 -4.40 2.79
CA THR A 125 13.52 -4.19 3.19
C THR A 125 13.42 -3.30 4.43
N SER A 126 12.21 -2.79 4.69
CA SER A 126 11.91 -2.04 5.93
C SER A 126 10.51 -2.41 6.46
N PRO A 127 10.41 -3.35 7.42
CA PRO A 127 9.15 -3.68 8.08
C PRO A 127 8.46 -2.46 8.67
N VAL A 128 9.22 -1.52 9.22
CA VAL A 128 8.70 -0.27 9.78
C VAL A 128 7.97 0.55 8.71
N LYS A 129 8.61 0.83 7.56
CA LYS A 129 7.98 1.58 6.45
C LYS A 129 6.78 0.83 5.85
N ARG A 130 6.88 -0.49 5.71
CA ARG A 130 5.79 -1.34 5.21
C ARG A 130 4.58 -1.33 6.14
N GLY A 131 4.80 -1.49 7.44
CA GLY A 131 3.76 -1.41 8.46
C GLY A 131 3.13 -0.02 8.54
N LEU A 132 3.96 1.04 8.45
CA LEU A 132 3.50 2.43 8.39
C LEU A 132 2.58 2.66 7.19
N PHE A 133 2.99 2.21 6.00
CA PHE A 133 2.17 2.28 4.79
C PHE A 133 0.80 1.62 5.00
N VAL A 134 0.75 0.42 5.58
CA VAL A 134 -0.54 -0.25 5.84
C VAL A 134 -1.38 0.54 6.85
N LEU A 135 -0.78 1.04 7.93
CA LEU A 135 -1.50 1.82 8.95
C LEU A 135 -2.06 3.13 8.38
N GLU A 136 -1.32 3.81 7.51
CA GLU A 136 -1.67 5.13 6.98
C GLU A 136 -2.50 5.04 5.68
N GLU A 137 -2.06 4.25 4.71
CA GLU A 137 -2.65 4.16 3.37
C GLU A 137 -3.82 3.20 3.29
N ILE A 138 -3.88 2.18 4.16
CA ILE A 138 -4.95 1.19 4.19
C ILE A 138 -5.88 1.44 5.38
N LEU A 139 -5.38 1.39 6.62
CA LEU A 139 -6.24 1.39 7.82
C LEU A 139 -6.63 2.78 8.35
N GLY A 140 -6.02 3.87 7.88
CA GLY A 140 -6.32 5.22 8.32
C GLY A 140 -6.02 5.50 9.79
N ASN A 141 -5.07 4.78 10.36
CA ASN A 141 -4.65 4.84 11.76
C ASN A 141 -3.12 5.05 11.86
N PRO A 142 -2.58 6.17 11.32
CA PRO A 142 -1.14 6.42 11.35
C PRO A 142 -0.63 6.49 12.81
N PRO A 143 0.58 5.97 13.08
CA PRO A 143 1.22 6.17 14.38
C PRO A 143 1.54 7.66 14.61
N PRO A 144 1.74 8.10 15.86
CA PRO A 144 2.26 9.43 16.14
C PRO A 144 3.65 9.62 15.51
N PRO A 145 4.09 10.86 15.24
CA PRO A 145 5.43 11.12 14.73
C PRO A 145 6.48 10.55 15.70
N PRO A 146 7.63 10.05 15.17
CA PRO A 146 8.69 9.54 16.02
C PRO A 146 9.21 10.64 16.94
N PRO A 147 9.68 10.29 18.16
CA PRO A 147 10.39 11.22 19.02
C PRO A 147 11.60 11.85 18.29
N PRO A 148 11.96 13.11 18.63
CA PRO A 148 13.20 13.70 18.13
C PRO A 148 14.41 12.85 18.57
N ASP A 149 15.46 12.84 17.74
CA ASP A 149 16.77 12.24 18.02
C ASP A 149 16.87 10.70 18.11
N ILE A 150 15.95 9.94 17.50
CA ILE A 150 16.14 8.49 17.35
C ILE A 150 17.14 8.20 16.20
N PRO A 151 18.29 7.56 16.48
CA PRO A 151 19.22 7.16 15.44
C PRO A 151 18.59 6.10 14.51
N PRO A 152 18.83 6.16 13.19
CA PRO A 152 18.40 5.13 12.26
C PRO A 152 18.83 3.73 12.71
N LEU A 153 18.03 2.70 12.43
CA LEU A 153 18.34 1.32 12.79
C LEU A 153 19.74 0.91 12.31
N GLU A 154 20.16 1.39 11.13
CA GLU A 154 21.50 1.24 10.55
C GLU A 154 22.65 1.67 11.49
N GLN A 155 22.43 2.67 12.35
CA GLN A 155 23.43 3.22 13.26
C GLN A 155 23.46 2.49 14.61
N VAL A 156 22.37 1.81 14.98
CA VAL A 156 22.24 1.04 16.22
C VAL A 156 22.73 -0.41 16.03
N VAL A 157 22.74 -0.90 14.79
CA VAL A 157 23.22 -2.20 14.35
C VAL A 157 24.76 -2.25 14.44
N SER A 158 25.26 -2.68 15.61
CA SER A 158 26.70 -2.94 15.87
C SER A 158 27.27 -4.07 14.99
N GLU A 159 28.59 -4.28 14.99
CA GLU A 159 29.22 -5.40 14.25
C GLU A 159 28.64 -6.79 14.60
N ASN A 160 28.09 -6.95 15.82
CA ASN A 160 27.42 -8.18 16.26
C ASN A 160 26.06 -8.42 15.59
N SER A 161 25.45 -7.37 15.03
CA SER A 161 24.14 -7.43 14.39
C SER A 161 24.18 -8.06 13.00
N LYS A 162 25.38 -8.29 12.41
CA LYS A 162 25.55 -9.06 11.17
C LYS A 162 25.12 -10.53 11.29
N ARG A 163 24.95 -11.05 12.51
CA ARG A 163 24.50 -12.42 12.79
C ARG A 163 23.02 -12.50 13.23
N MET A 164 22.34 -11.36 13.34
CA MET A 164 20.95 -11.29 13.78
C MET A 164 20.04 -11.13 12.56
N SER A 165 18.93 -11.86 12.55
CA SER A 165 17.81 -11.63 11.63
C SER A 165 17.22 -10.24 11.81
N LEU A 166 16.52 -9.74 10.79
CA LEU A 166 15.86 -8.43 10.86
C LEU A 166 14.83 -8.36 12.01
N ARG A 167 14.14 -9.47 12.26
CA ARG A 167 13.20 -9.62 13.40
C ARG A 167 13.90 -9.45 14.74
N GLU A 168 15.07 -10.06 14.92
CA GLU A 168 15.85 -9.92 16.16
C GLU A 168 16.38 -8.49 16.32
N GLN A 169 16.79 -7.84 15.23
CA GLN A 169 17.23 -6.44 15.26
C GLN A 169 16.10 -5.50 15.68
N LEU A 170 14.90 -5.68 15.13
CA LEU A 170 13.71 -4.92 15.55
C LEU A 170 13.35 -5.22 17.01
N SER A 171 13.35 -6.50 17.41
CA SER A 171 13.04 -6.89 18.78
C SER A 171 13.99 -6.25 19.80
N ALA A 172 15.28 -6.12 19.47
CA ALA A 172 16.24 -5.40 20.31
C ALA A 172 15.91 -3.90 20.42
N HIS A 173 15.41 -3.29 19.33
CA HIS A 173 14.96 -1.90 19.31
C HIS A 173 13.68 -1.66 20.16
N LEU A 174 12.85 -2.70 20.35
CA LEU A 174 11.63 -2.65 21.17
C LEU A 174 11.86 -2.73 22.68
N THR A 175 13.12 -2.74 23.13
CA THR A 175 13.44 -2.73 24.56
C THR A 175 13.08 -1.39 25.23
N ASP A 176 13.00 -0.29 24.47
CA ASP A 176 12.48 0.99 24.95
C ASP A 176 10.94 1.01 24.93
N PRO A 177 10.27 1.24 26.10
CA PRO A 177 8.82 1.31 26.19
C PRO A 177 8.16 2.35 25.27
N VAL A 178 8.85 3.46 24.97
CA VAL A 178 8.36 4.52 24.06
C VAL A 178 8.27 3.99 22.64
N CYS A 179 9.33 3.30 22.17
CA CYS A 179 9.38 2.71 20.83
C CYS A 179 8.38 1.54 20.71
N ALA A 180 8.29 0.70 21.74
CA ALA A 180 7.39 -0.45 21.75
C ALA A 180 5.91 -0.07 21.58
N SER A 181 5.50 1.10 22.08
CA SER A 181 4.10 1.56 22.02
C SER A 181 3.52 1.62 20.60
N CYS A 182 4.33 2.03 19.63
CA CYS A 182 3.92 2.17 18.22
C CYS A 182 4.29 0.93 17.41
N HIS A 183 5.49 0.40 17.63
CA HIS A 183 6.01 -0.71 16.84
C HIS A 183 5.30 -2.04 17.09
N ARG A 184 4.71 -2.27 18.28
CA ARG A 184 3.85 -3.46 18.54
C ARG A 184 2.67 -3.58 17.56
N ARG A 185 2.26 -2.49 16.92
CA ARG A 185 1.21 -2.48 15.90
C ARG A 185 1.77 -2.52 14.47
N MET A 186 2.94 -1.93 14.27
CA MET A 186 3.52 -1.67 12.95
C MET A 186 4.41 -2.81 12.48
N ASP A 187 5.32 -3.27 13.34
CA ASP A 187 6.33 -4.26 12.97
C ASP A 187 5.72 -5.61 12.58
N PRO A 188 4.72 -6.17 13.29
CA PRO A 188 4.10 -7.42 12.85
C PRO A 188 3.51 -7.36 11.45
N ILE A 189 2.91 -6.22 11.08
CA ILE A 189 2.34 -5.98 9.74
C ILE A 189 3.45 -5.96 8.69
N GLY A 190 4.52 -5.22 8.96
CA GLY A 190 5.68 -5.14 8.06
C GLY A 190 6.41 -6.47 7.90
N LEU A 191 6.63 -7.18 9.01
CA LEU A 191 7.32 -8.47 9.07
C LEU A 191 6.59 -9.55 8.28
N ALA A 192 5.25 -9.50 8.24
CA ALA A 192 4.45 -10.42 7.43
C ALA A 192 4.72 -10.30 5.92
N MET A 193 5.31 -9.20 5.45
CA MET A 193 5.70 -9.01 4.05
C MET A 193 7.18 -9.30 3.79
N GLU A 194 7.96 -9.78 4.78
CA GLU A 194 9.42 -9.92 4.61
C GLU A 194 9.85 -10.99 3.62
N ASN A 195 8.97 -11.91 3.25
CA ASN A 195 9.19 -12.82 2.12
C ASN A 195 9.27 -12.08 0.77
N PHE A 196 8.83 -10.82 0.69
CA PHE A 196 9.15 -9.96 -0.42
C PHE A 196 10.42 -9.16 -0.14
N ASP A 197 11.42 -9.26 -1.03
CA ASP A 197 12.64 -8.47 -0.96
C ASP A 197 12.39 -6.97 -1.22
N ALA A 198 13.46 -6.16 -1.27
CA ALA A 198 13.32 -4.72 -1.40
C ALA A 198 12.73 -4.25 -2.74
N ILE A 199 12.69 -5.10 -3.77
CA ILE A 199 12.07 -4.77 -5.07
C ILE A 199 10.79 -5.58 -5.31
N GLY A 200 10.42 -6.43 -4.35
CA GLY A 200 9.19 -7.21 -4.37
C GLY A 200 9.35 -8.61 -4.94
N ALA A 201 10.56 -9.13 -5.14
CA ALA A 201 10.79 -10.55 -5.48
C ALA A 201 10.55 -11.44 -4.25
N TRP A 202 10.07 -12.67 -4.46
CA TRP A 202 9.86 -13.62 -3.34
C TRP A 202 11.19 -14.23 -2.88
N ARG A 203 11.31 -14.47 -1.57
CA ARG A 203 12.43 -15.15 -0.90
C ARG A 203 11.96 -15.88 0.35
N ASP A 204 12.59 -17.01 0.65
CA ASP A 204 12.34 -17.80 1.87
C ASP A 204 13.40 -17.55 2.97
N SER A 205 14.52 -16.91 2.60
CA SER A 205 15.61 -16.61 3.53
C SER A 205 16.25 -15.25 3.25
N ASP A 206 16.86 -14.67 4.28
CA ASP A 206 17.69 -13.47 4.20
C ASP A 206 18.99 -13.66 4.98
N ALA A 207 20.11 -13.24 4.39
CA ALA A 207 21.44 -13.37 5.01
C ALA A 207 21.75 -14.80 5.54
N GLY A 208 21.20 -15.84 4.89
CA GLY A 208 21.39 -17.25 5.29
C GLY A 208 20.45 -17.74 6.40
N MET A 209 19.52 -16.90 6.87
CA MET A 209 18.52 -17.25 7.89
C MET A 209 17.12 -17.37 7.26
N PRO A 210 16.30 -18.35 7.65
CA PRO A 210 14.93 -18.43 7.18
C PRO A 210 14.12 -17.20 7.63
N ILE A 211 13.20 -16.76 6.78
CA ILE A 211 12.32 -15.64 7.11
C ILE A 211 11.16 -16.15 7.97
N ASP A 212 11.05 -15.58 9.17
CA ASP A 212 9.85 -15.68 9.99
C ASP A 212 8.93 -14.51 9.64
N ALA A 213 7.82 -14.81 8.96
CA ALA A 213 6.78 -13.84 8.57
C ALA A 213 5.53 -13.93 9.46
N SER A 214 5.63 -14.57 10.64
CA SER A 214 4.54 -14.59 11.62
C SER A 214 4.36 -13.22 12.27
N GLY A 215 3.12 -12.86 12.57
CA GLY A 215 2.78 -11.61 13.23
C GLY A 215 1.77 -11.82 14.33
N GLU A 216 1.86 -11.00 15.38
CA GLU A 216 0.86 -10.91 16.44
C GLU A 216 0.46 -9.44 16.61
N LEU A 217 -0.80 -9.11 16.40
CA LEU A 217 -1.35 -7.78 16.69
C LEU A 217 -1.86 -7.70 18.13
N PRO A 218 -1.98 -6.48 18.70
CA PRO A 218 -2.61 -6.30 20.00
C PRO A 218 -3.99 -6.96 20.08
N GLY A 219 -4.25 -7.62 21.21
CA GLY A 219 -5.44 -8.44 21.40
C GLY A 219 -5.26 -9.92 21.04
N GLY A 220 -4.03 -10.36 20.72
CA GLY A 220 -3.70 -11.77 20.50
C GLY A 220 -4.09 -12.29 19.12
N ILE A 221 -4.25 -11.40 18.13
CA ILE A 221 -4.56 -11.79 16.75
C ILE A 221 -3.26 -12.23 16.08
N VAL A 222 -3.11 -13.54 15.89
CA VAL A 222 -1.94 -14.15 15.24
C VAL A 222 -2.23 -14.39 13.76
N PHE A 223 -1.23 -14.20 12.91
CA PHE A 223 -1.30 -14.42 11.47
C PHE A 223 0.07 -14.76 10.89
N GLU A 224 0.08 -15.27 9.66
CA GLU A 224 1.30 -15.68 8.98
C GLU A 224 1.34 -15.14 7.56
N GLY A 225 2.45 -14.46 7.24
CA GLY A 225 2.77 -14.03 5.90
C GLY A 225 1.80 -13.01 5.29
N PRO A 226 1.98 -12.71 3.99
CA PRO A 226 1.15 -11.75 3.29
C PRO A 226 -0.32 -12.16 3.24
N GLU A 227 -0.59 -13.47 3.13
CA GLU A 227 -1.95 -13.98 3.05
C GLU A 227 -2.71 -13.80 4.36
N GLY A 228 -2.10 -14.17 5.50
CA GLY A 228 -2.71 -13.91 6.81
C GLY A 228 -2.94 -12.41 7.05
N LEU A 229 -2.03 -11.55 6.58
CA LEU A 229 -2.21 -10.10 6.65
C LEU A 229 -3.42 -9.63 5.82
N LYS A 230 -3.56 -10.10 4.58
CA LYS A 230 -4.73 -9.78 3.73
C LYS A 230 -6.03 -10.16 4.42
N GLN A 231 -6.11 -11.35 5.03
CA GLN A 231 -7.31 -11.80 5.75
C GLN A 231 -7.66 -10.87 6.93
N ILE A 232 -6.67 -10.39 7.67
CA ILE A 232 -6.88 -9.40 8.74
C ILE A 232 -7.43 -8.07 8.17
N LEU A 233 -6.87 -7.62 7.05
CA LEU A 233 -7.29 -6.36 6.42
C LEU A 233 -8.69 -6.46 5.83
N LEU A 234 -9.05 -7.60 5.22
CA LEU A 234 -10.40 -7.88 4.74
C LEU A 234 -11.41 -7.95 5.88
N ALA A 235 -11.04 -8.52 7.04
CA ALA A 235 -11.87 -8.47 8.24
C ALA A 235 -12.08 -7.04 8.79
N ARG A 236 -11.28 -6.08 8.33
CA ARG A 236 -11.36 -4.65 8.64
C ARG A 236 -11.69 -3.81 7.39
N GLU A 237 -12.41 -4.40 6.42
CA GLU A 237 -12.78 -3.73 5.16
C GLU A 237 -13.43 -2.36 5.42
N GLU A 238 -14.23 -2.21 6.50
CA GLU A 238 -14.86 -0.94 6.85
C GLU A 238 -13.85 0.19 7.11
N SER A 239 -12.77 -0.12 7.85
CA SER A 239 -11.69 0.86 8.11
C SER A 239 -10.98 1.24 6.82
N PHE A 240 -10.82 0.30 5.90
CA PHE A 240 -10.22 0.56 4.60
C PHE A 240 -11.11 1.43 3.71
N VAL A 241 -12.40 1.12 3.61
CA VAL A 241 -13.38 1.90 2.85
C VAL A 241 -13.47 3.33 3.38
N GLU A 242 -13.50 3.51 4.70
CA GLU A 242 -13.49 4.85 5.31
C GLU A 242 -12.20 5.62 4.98
N ASN A 243 -11.03 4.98 5.12
CA ASN A 243 -9.75 5.63 4.84
C ASN A 243 -9.63 6.01 3.36
N LEU A 244 -10.00 5.11 2.45
CA LEU A 244 -9.98 5.38 1.02
C LEU A 244 -10.96 6.51 0.67
N THR A 245 -12.16 6.51 1.26
CA THR A 245 -13.14 7.61 1.11
C THR A 245 -12.53 8.94 1.54
N ARG A 246 -11.83 8.96 2.67
CA ARG A 246 -11.15 10.15 3.19
C ARG A 246 -10.09 10.65 2.22
N LYS A 247 -9.24 9.77 1.68
CA LYS A 247 -8.18 10.13 0.73
C LYS A 247 -8.76 10.63 -0.60
N LEU A 248 -9.80 9.97 -1.12
CA LEU A 248 -10.51 10.42 -2.32
C LEU A 248 -11.18 11.77 -2.10
N MET A 249 -11.73 12.02 -0.92
CA MET A 249 -12.36 13.30 -0.59
C MET A 249 -11.32 14.42 -0.47
N THR A 250 -10.17 14.18 0.17
CA THR A 250 -9.02 15.12 0.17
C THR A 250 -8.60 15.47 -1.26
N TYR A 251 -8.44 14.45 -2.11
CA TYR A 251 -8.08 14.65 -3.52
C TYR A 251 -9.14 15.47 -4.26
N ALA A 252 -10.42 15.15 -4.08
CA ALA A 252 -11.53 15.83 -4.75
C ALA A 252 -11.69 17.29 -4.30
N LEU A 253 -11.37 17.62 -3.04
CA LEU A 253 -11.49 18.98 -2.51
C LEU A 253 -10.23 19.82 -2.73
N GLY A 254 -9.07 19.20 -2.99
CA GLY A 254 -7.79 19.90 -3.12
C GLY A 254 -7.29 20.55 -1.82
N ARG A 255 -7.78 20.10 -0.66
CA ARG A 255 -7.39 20.56 0.68
C ARG A 255 -7.41 19.40 1.68
N GLY A 256 -6.72 19.57 2.80
CA GLY A 256 -6.78 18.64 3.93
C GLY A 256 -8.19 18.50 4.51
N MET A 257 -8.44 17.36 5.17
CA MET A 257 -9.69 17.12 5.90
C MET A 257 -9.73 17.93 7.18
N GLU A 258 -10.89 18.53 7.44
CA GLU A 258 -11.18 19.25 8.68
C GLU A 258 -12.10 18.41 9.58
N PRO A 259 -12.18 18.71 10.89
CA PRO A 259 -13.06 17.97 11.81
C PRO A 259 -14.51 17.89 11.35
N PHE A 260 -15.01 18.92 10.66
CA PHE A 260 -16.39 18.98 10.16
C PHE A 260 -16.64 18.13 8.90
N ASP A 261 -15.60 17.67 8.20
CA ASP A 261 -15.75 16.80 7.02
C ASP A 261 -15.99 15.33 7.44
N ARG A 262 -15.59 14.96 8.67
CA ARG A 262 -15.64 13.58 9.17
C ARG A 262 -17.02 12.94 9.06
N PRO A 263 -18.15 13.59 9.46
CA PRO A 263 -19.47 12.99 9.32
C PRO A 263 -19.84 12.65 7.87
N THR A 264 -19.39 13.47 6.91
CA THR A 264 -19.60 13.22 5.48
C THR A 264 -18.84 11.98 5.02
N VAL A 265 -17.57 11.85 5.41
CA VAL A 265 -16.74 10.66 5.10
C VAL A 265 -17.38 9.38 5.66
N TYR A 266 -17.74 9.37 6.94
CA TYR A 266 -18.38 8.20 7.57
C TYR A 266 -19.67 7.81 6.87
N ARG A 267 -20.51 8.79 6.51
CA ARG A 267 -21.77 8.53 5.79
C ARG A 267 -21.51 7.91 4.42
N ILE A 268 -20.56 8.45 3.65
CA ILE A 268 -20.24 7.94 2.31
C ILE A 268 -19.69 6.52 2.39
N ALA A 269 -18.75 6.25 3.29
CA ALA A 269 -18.15 4.93 3.49
C ALA A 269 -19.22 3.88 3.81
N ARG A 270 -20.10 4.16 4.78
CA ARG A 270 -21.21 3.28 5.15
C ARG A 270 -22.20 3.05 4.01
N GLN A 271 -22.49 4.08 3.22
CA GLN A 271 -23.36 3.96 2.04
C GLN A 271 -22.71 3.10 0.94
N ALA A 272 -21.40 3.24 0.74
CA ALA A 272 -20.66 2.44 -0.22
C ALA A 272 -20.64 0.95 0.16
N GLU A 273 -20.47 0.63 1.45
CA GLU A 273 -20.59 -0.74 1.96
C GLU A 273 -21.97 -1.33 1.72
N GLN A 274 -23.03 -0.57 2.02
CA GLN A 274 -24.42 -0.99 1.76
C GLN A 274 -24.70 -1.20 0.27
N ALA A 275 -23.97 -0.49 -0.60
CA ALA A 275 -24.00 -0.66 -2.05
C ALA A 275 -23.06 -1.76 -2.57
N GLY A 276 -22.58 -2.66 -1.69
CA GLY A 276 -21.73 -3.79 -2.05
C GLY A 276 -20.24 -3.46 -2.14
N GLY A 277 -19.79 -2.37 -1.52
CA GLY A 277 -18.39 -1.97 -1.45
C GLY A 277 -17.82 -1.53 -2.80
N ARG A 278 -18.64 -0.94 -3.67
CA ARG A 278 -18.25 -0.57 -5.04
C ARG A 278 -17.51 0.76 -5.07
N PHE A 279 -16.49 0.87 -5.93
CA PHE A 279 -15.72 2.11 -6.07
C PHE A 279 -16.61 3.28 -6.50
N SER A 280 -17.53 3.05 -7.45
CA SER A 280 -18.47 4.06 -7.93
C SER A 280 -19.31 4.69 -6.82
N ALA A 281 -19.69 3.92 -5.80
CA ALA A 281 -20.52 4.39 -4.71
C ALA A 281 -19.80 5.43 -3.83
N ILE A 282 -18.48 5.30 -3.65
CA ILE A 282 -17.67 6.35 -2.99
C ILE A 282 -17.67 7.61 -3.84
N ILE A 283 -17.37 7.50 -5.14
CA ILE A 283 -17.27 8.65 -6.04
C ILE A 283 -18.61 9.39 -6.10
N GLU A 284 -19.72 8.67 -6.27
CA GLU A 284 -21.07 9.23 -6.26
C GLU A 284 -21.37 9.93 -4.92
N GLY A 285 -21.05 9.28 -3.80
CA GLY A 285 -21.23 9.84 -2.47
C GLY A 285 -20.45 11.15 -2.25
N ILE A 286 -19.23 11.24 -2.78
CA ILE A 286 -18.40 12.45 -2.74
C ILE A 286 -19.02 13.55 -3.59
N VAL A 287 -19.30 13.31 -4.87
CA VAL A 287 -19.78 14.37 -5.79
C VAL A 287 -21.17 14.89 -5.44
N LEU A 288 -21.99 14.08 -4.76
CA LEU A 288 -23.31 14.49 -4.27
C LEU A 288 -23.26 15.13 -2.87
N SER A 289 -22.12 15.09 -2.17
CA SER A 289 -21.99 15.68 -0.85
C SER A 289 -22.11 17.21 -0.88
N GLU A 290 -22.62 17.81 0.21
CA GLU A 290 -22.58 19.26 0.37
C GLU A 290 -21.14 19.77 0.41
N THR A 291 -20.25 19.03 1.06
CA THR A 291 -18.82 19.37 1.18
C THR A 291 -18.14 19.54 -0.18
N PHE A 292 -18.48 18.72 -1.17
CA PHE A 292 -17.95 18.85 -2.53
C PHE A 292 -18.67 19.94 -3.33
N ARG A 293 -20.00 20.03 -3.22
CA ARG A 293 -20.81 20.96 -4.03
C ARG A 293 -20.75 22.41 -3.55
N THR A 294 -20.28 22.66 -2.34
CA THR A 294 -20.21 23.99 -1.75
C THR A 294 -18.81 24.29 -1.24
N CYS A 295 -18.15 25.30 -1.82
CA CYS A 295 -16.96 25.88 -1.22
C CYS A 295 -17.41 26.82 -0.09
N ARG A 296 -17.37 26.37 1.17
CA ARG A 296 -17.47 27.30 2.31
C ARG A 296 -16.17 28.12 2.38
N GLY A 297 -16.20 29.29 1.74
CA GLY A 297 -15.05 30.20 1.65
C GLY A 297 -15.13 31.29 0.58
N ARG A 298 -16.20 31.36 -0.23
CA ARG A 298 -16.48 32.54 -1.06
C ARG A 298 -17.90 33.01 -0.79
N THR A 299 -18.03 34.02 0.06
CA THR A 299 -19.15 34.95 -0.04
C THR A 299 -19.12 35.55 -1.45
N ARG A 300 -20.29 35.77 -2.02
CA ARG A 300 -20.48 36.18 -3.42
C ARG A 300 -20.10 37.65 -3.68
N ASP A 301 -19.27 38.25 -2.81
CA ASP A 301 -18.95 39.68 -2.73
C ASP A 301 -17.44 39.96 -2.50
N ASP A 302 -16.54 39.10 -2.99
CA ASP A 302 -15.11 39.41 -3.19
C ASP A 302 -14.77 39.37 -4.70
#